data_AF-A0A368VN02-F1
#
_entry.id   AF-A0A368VN02-F1
#
_cell.length_a   1.000
_cell.length_b   1.000
_cell.length_c   1.000
_cell.angle_alpha   90.00
_cell.angle_beta   90.00
_cell.angle_gamma   90.00
#
_symmetry.space_group_name_H-M   'P 1'
#
loop_
_entity.id
_entity.type
_entity.pdbx_description
1 polymer ?
#
loop_
_entity_poly.entity_id
_entity_poly.type
_entity_poly.pdbx_seq_one_letter_code
_entity_poly.pdbx_strand_id
1 'polypeptide(L)'
;MEKKSHPYYYLGGLIGLVLGYIIAKIYQIWVVVYLGSDASIGVLPMFWKTASTNPALHTFGVVLVFMIIGILFVRILFNVAEKKIDKLK
;
A
#
# COMPACT_ATOMS: atom_id res chain seq x y z
N MET A 1 -26.38 17.33 -2.60
CA MET A 1 -25.57 16.71 -1.52
C MET A 1 -24.10 16.90 -1.86
N GLU A 2 -23.51 18.02 -1.45
CA GLU A 2 -22.07 18.23 -1.60
C GLU A 2 -21.35 17.36 -0.56
N LYS A 3 -20.82 16.21 -0.98
CA LYS A 3 -19.82 15.49 -0.18
C LYS A 3 -18.59 16.39 -0.15
N LYS A 4 -18.46 17.23 0.88
CA LYS A 4 -17.18 17.83 1.25
C LYS A 4 -16.24 16.66 1.55
N SER A 5 -15.46 16.26 0.54
CA SER A 5 -14.38 15.30 0.70
C SER A 5 -13.41 15.91 1.70
N HIS A 6 -13.49 15.45 2.96
CA HIS A 6 -12.63 15.96 4.02
C HIS A 6 -11.16 15.85 3.55
N PRO A 7 -10.35 16.91 3.70
CA PRO A 7 -8.97 16.94 3.20
C PRO A 7 -8.11 15.79 3.76
N TYR A 8 -8.53 15.19 4.87
CA TYR A 8 -7.89 14.04 5.49
C TYR A 8 -7.87 12.77 4.63
N TYR A 9 -8.82 12.59 3.70
CA TYR A 9 -8.76 11.45 2.77
C TYR A 9 -7.55 11.52 1.83
N TYR A 10 -7.18 12.73 1.41
CA TYR A 10 -5.96 12.95 0.63
C TYR A 10 -4.71 12.68 1.47
N LEU A 11 -4.74 13.01 2.76
CA LEU A 11 -3.65 12.69 3.69
C LEU A 11 -3.47 11.16 3.84
N GLY A 12 -4.58 10.42 3.96
CA GLY A 12 -4.56 8.95 4.01
C GLY A 12 -4.01 8.31 2.74
N GLY A 13 -4.42 8.83 1.58
CA GLY A 13 -3.87 8.41 0.28
C GLY A 13 -2.38 8.72 0.15
N LEU A 14 -1.92 9.89 0.61
CA LEU A 14 -0.51 10.30 0.57
C LEU A 14 0.36 9.43 1.48
N ILE A 15 -0.11 9.12 2.70
CA ILE A 15 0.58 8.18 3.60
C ILE A 15 0.64 6.78 2.98
N GLY A 16 -0.47 6.32 2.39
CA GLY A 16 -0.52 5.05 1.67
C GLY A 16 0.45 5.01 0.48
N LEU A 17 0.58 6.11 -0.25
CA LEU A 17 1.52 6.23 -1.38
C LEU A 17 2.98 6.09 -0.89
N VAL A 18 3.36 6.83 0.14
CA VAL A 18 4.74 6.80 0.69
C VAL A 18 5.07 5.41 1.24
N LEU A 19 4.18 4.83 2.05
CA LEU A 19 4.38 3.50 2.62
C LEU A 19 4.44 2.41 1.52
N GLY A 20 3.51 2.46 0.57
CA GLY A 20 3.48 1.52 -0.55
C GLY A 20 4.74 1.57 -1.39
N TYR A 21 5.30 2.78 -1.61
CA TYR A 21 6.54 2.95 -2.36
C TYR A 21 7.75 2.35 -1.61
N ILE A 22 7.87 2.62 -0.30
CA ILE A 22 8.95 2.09 0.53
C ILE A 22 8.90 0.56 0.56
N ILE A 23 7.72 -0.02 0.80
CA ILE A 23 7.54 -1.48 0.86
C ILE A 23 7.84 -2.12 -0.50
N ALA A 24 7.38 -1.52 -1.59
CA ALA A 24 7.69 -2.00 -2.94
C ALA A 24 9.19 -2.03 -3.21
N LYS A 25 9.94 -1.00 -2.75
CA LYS A 25 11.40 -0.93 -2.92
C LYS A 25 12.14 -1.95 -2.08
N ILE A 26 11.77 -2.11 -0.81
CA ILE A 26 12.35 -3.15 0.07
C ILE A 26 12.13 -4.53 -0.55
N TYR A 27 10.92 -4.81 -1.06
CA TYR A 27 10.61 -6.08 -1.71
C TYR A 27 11.44 -6.30 -2.98
N GLN A 28 11.58 -5.28 -3.83
CA GLN A 28 12.44 -5.37 -5.03
C GLN A 28 13.90 -5.66 -4.68
N ILE A 29 14.46 -4.96 -3.69
CA ILE A 29 15.83 -5.19 -3.23
C ILE A 29 15.98 -6.62 -2.73
N TRP A 30 15.02 -7.09 -1.93
CA TRP A 30 15.02 -8.45 -1.41
C TRP A 30 14.98 -9.50 -2.53
N VAL A 31 14.11 -9.32 -3.54
CA VAL A 31 14.01 -10.20 -4.72
C VAL A 31 15.34 -10.24 -5.49
N VAL A 32 15.99 -9.09 -5.70
CA VAL A 32 17.28 -9.01 -6.42
C VAL A 32 18.41 -9.71 -5.65
N VAL A 33 18.52 -9.43 -4.33
CA VAL A 33 19.55 -10.06 -3.48
C VAL A 33 19.38 -11.59 -3.48
N TYR A 34 18.14 -12.06 -3.40
CA TYR A 34 17.85 -13.47 -3.29
C TYR A 34 18.01 -14.21 -4.63
N LEU A 35 17.68 -13.58 -5.77
CA LEU A 35 17.97 -14.12 -7.11
C LEU A 35 19.48 -14.22 -7.39
N GLY A 36 20.28 -13.31 -6.82
CA GLY A 36 21.74 -13.32 -6.96
C GLY A 36 22.47 -14.36 -6.10
N SER A 37 21.78 -15.00 -5.14
CA SER A 37 22.38 -15.83 -4.08
C SER A 37 22.05 -17.33 -4.20
N ASP A 38 21.86 -17.86 -5.42
CA ASP A 38 21.45 -19.23 -5.78
C ASP A 38 19.93 -19.48 -5.84
N ALA A 39 19.37 -19.27 -7.02
CA ALA A 39 17.96 -19.50 -7.36
C ALA A 39 17.61 -20.98 -7.62
N SER A 40 18.05 -21.91 -6.76
CA SER A 40 17.74 -23.35 -6.86
C SER A 40 16.39 -23.75 -6.24
N ILE A 41 15.61 -22.79 -5.74
CA ILE A 41 14.32 -23.05 -5.12
C ILE A 41 13.23 -23.03 -6.20
N GLY A 42 12.81 -24.23 -6.63
CA GLY A 42 11.91 -24.51 -7.76
C GLY A 42 10.47 -23.96 -7.69
N VAL A 43 10.21 -22.95 -6.86
CA VAL A 43 8.93 -22.24 -6.78
C VAL A 43 9.19 -20.74 -6.70
N LEU A 44 9.47 -20.12 -7.86
CA LEU A 44 9.48 -18.66 -7.98
C LEU A 44 8.05 -18.14 -7.80
N PRO A 45 7.73 -17.40 -6.72
CA PRO A 45 6.40 -16.85 -6.56
C PRO A 45 6.10 -15.90 -7.72
N MET A 46 4.88 -15.92 -8.25
CA MET A 46 4.47 -15.08 -9.41
C MET A 46 4.78 -13.58 -9.21
N PHE A 47 4.76 -13.12 -7.95
CA PHE A 47 5.11 -11.77 -7.54
C PHE A 47 6.60 -11.43 -7.74
N TRP A 48 7.51 -12.40 -7.60
CA TRP A 48 8.95 -12.22 -7.81
C TRP A 48 9.29 -12.05 -9.28
N LYS A 49 8.65 -12.85 -10.14
CA LYS A 49 8.78 -12.71 -11.60
C LYS A 49 8.35 -11.31 -12.03
N THR A 50 7.23 -10.81 -11.51
CA THR A 50 6.75 -9.46 -11.83
C THR A 50 7.67 -8.38 -11.26
N ALA A 51 8.17 -8.53 -10.04
CA ALA A 51 9.10 -7.59 -9.41
C ALA A 51 10.45 -7.50 -10.13
N SER A 52 10.92 -8.60 -10.72
CA SER A 52 12.18 -8.70 -11.47
C SER A 52 12.04 -8.27 -12.94
N THR A 53 11.02 -8.77 -13.65
CA THR A 53 10.86 -8.51 -15.09
C THR A 53 10.26 -7.13 -15.39
N ASN A 54 9.36 -6.65 -14.53
CA ASN A 54 8.70 -5.34 -14.70
C ASN A 54 8.62 -4.59 -13.36
N PRO A 55 9.75 -4.08 -12.84
CA PRO A 55 9.81 -3.46 -11.53
C PRO A 55 8.86 -2.26 -11.41
N ALA A 56 8.71 -1.45 -12.47
CA ALA A 56 7.79 -0.32 -12.48
C ALA A 56 6.32 -0.74 -12.26
N LEU A 57 5.89 -1.82 -12.91
CA LEU A 57 4.51 -2.32 -12.83
C LEU A 57 4.23 -2.94 -11.45
N HIS A 58 5.21 -3.65 -10.87
CA HIS A 58 5.13 -4.13 -9.50
C HIS A 58 5.00 -2.96 -8.50
N THR A 59 5.88 -1.95 -8.60
CA THR A 59 5.83 -0.77 -7.72
C THR A 59 4.48 -0.06 -7.83
N PHE A 60 3.98 0.15 -9.05
CA PHE A 60 2.68 0.77 -9.27
C PHE A 60 1.55 -0.02 -8.59
N GLY A 61 1.49 -1.34 -8.79
CA GLY A 61 0.47 -2.18 -8.18
C GLY A 61 0.48 -2.13 -6.65
N VAL A 62 1.65 -2.27 -6.04
CA VAL A 62 1.81 -2.21 -4.57
C VAL A 62 1.42 -0.84 -4.04
N VAL A 63 1.87 0.24 -4.67
CA VAL A 63 1.52 1.62 -4.28
C VAL A 63 0.00 1.82 -4.35
N LEU A 64 -0.65 1.34 -5.41
CA LEU A 64 -2.09 1.49 -5.61
C LEU A 64 -2.89 0.77 -4.52
N VAL A 65 -2.49 -0.47 -4.19
CA VAL A 65 -3.09 -1.23 -3.08
C VAL A 65 -2.95 -0.48 -1.75
N PHE A 66 -1.74 0.01 -1.44
CA PHE A 66 -1.50 0.73 -0.19
C PHE A 66 -2.20 2.09 -0.13
N MET A 67 -2.37 2.79 -1.25
CA MET A 67 -3.22 4.00 -1.30
C MET A 67 -4.67 3.68 -0.95
N ILE A 68 -5.25 2.61 -1.53
CA ILE A 68 -6.62 2.19 -1.22
C ILE A 68 -6.74 1.84 0.27
N ILE A 69 -5.79 1.08 0.81
CA ILE A 69 -5.77 0.74 2.24
C ILE A 69 -5.68 2.00 3.10
N GLY A 70 -4.81 2.95 2.77
CA GLY A 70 -4.66 4.21 3.50
C GLY A 70 -5.94 5.05 3.51
N ILE A 71 -6.61 5.16 2.37
CA ILE A 71 -7.90 5.88 2.24
C ILE A 71 -8.98 5.18 3.08
N LEU A 72 -9.09 3.85 2.99
CA LEU A 72 -10.05 3.07 3.77
C LEU A 72 -9.79 3.17 5.27
N PHE A 73 -8.53 3.11 5.68
CA PHE A 73 -8.12 3.23 7.07
C PHE A 73 -8.54 4.58 7.66
N VAL A 74 -8.24 5.67 6.96
CA VAL A 74 -8.68 7.01 7.38
C VAL A 74 -10.21 7.10 7.43
N ARG A 75 -10.91 6.52 6.45
CA ARG A 75 -12.38 6.50 6.45
C ARG A 75 -12.97 5.77 7.65
N ILE A 76 -12.41 4.63 8.02
CA ILE A 76 -12.83 3.87 9.20
C ILE A 76 -12.55 4.68 10.47
N LEU A 77 -11.36 5.29 10.58
CA LEU A 77 -10.97 6.10 11.73
C LEU A 77 -11.93 7.27 11.98
N PHE A 78 -12.32 8.01 10.93
CA PHE A 78 -13.29 9.09 11.04
C PHE A 78 -14.68 8.59 11.46
N ASN A 79 -15.17 7.51 10.85
CA ASN A 79 -16.47 6.93 11.24
C ASN A 79 -16.47 6.45 12.70
N VAL A 80 -15.35 5.91 13.18
CA VAL A 80 -15.21 5.47 14.59
C VAL A 80 -15.16 6.69 15.51
N ALA A 81 -14.45 7.75 15.13
CA ALA A 81 -14.38 8.98 15.90
C ALA A 81 -15.75 9.67 16.05
N GLU A 82 -16.53 9.79 14.96
CA GLU A 82 -17.89 10.35 15.00
C GLU A 82 -18.81 9.54 15.93
N LYS A 83 -18.83 8.21 15.78
CA LYS A 83 -19.63 7.33 16.66
C LYS A 83 -19.27 7.46 18.14
N LYS A 84 -18.02 7.79 18.46
CA LYS A 84 -17.57 7.96 19.84
C LYS A 84 -18.07 9.27 20.44
N ILE A 85 -18.16 10.32 19.64
CA ILE A 85 -18.68 11.64 20.06
C ILE A 85 -20.19 11.55 20.31
N ASP A 86 -20.94 10.89 19.41
CA ASP A 86 -22.39 10.71 19.58
C ASP A 86 -22.76 9.91 20.84
N LYS A 87 -21.88 8.99 21.29
CA LYS A 87 -22.07 8.22 22.52
C LYS A 87 -21.83 9.01 23.81
N LEU A 88 -21.18 10.17 23.72
CA LEU A 88 -20.83 11.02 24.87
C LEU A 88 -21.83 12.18 25.07
N LYS A 89 -22.80 12.33 24.16
CA LYS A 89 -23.81 13.37 24.16
C LYS A 89 -25.16 12.80 24.59
#